data_AF-A0AAU3Q2B7-F1
#
_entry.id   AF-A0AAU3Q2B7-F1
#
_cell.length_a   1.000
_cell.length_b   1.000
_cell.length_c   1.000
_cell.angle_alpha   90.00
_cell.angle_beta   90.00
_cell.angle_gamma   90.00
#
_symmetry.space_group_name_H-M   'P 1'
#
loop_
_entity.id
_entity.type
_entity.pdbx_description
1 polymer ?
#
loop_
_entity_poly.entity_id
_entity_poly.type
_entity_poly.pdbx_seq_one_letter_code
_entity_poly.pdbx_strand_id
1 'polypeptide(L)'
;MTIFVTDWSMTSDITEHGAHRVADKWLKSWRLSWLPDRLLTREQALAGMDLAEIVSTRSFRYDNGTFLRAVHTAGQLGIPLEQLDLIPEQ
;
A
#
# COMPACT_ATOMS: atom_id res chain seq x y z
N MET A 1 -0.14 6.17 -12.96
CA MET A 1 -0.19 5.64 -11.59
C MET A 1 -0.47 6.78 -10.66
N THR A 2 -1.71 6.87 -10.21
CA THR A 2 -2.19 8.01 -9.44
C THR A 2 -3.01 7.50 -8.27
N ILE A 3 -2.49 7.73 -7.07
CA ILE A 3 -3.26 7.52 -5.85
C ILE A 3 -4.14 8.74 -5.64
N PHE A 4 -5.45 8.52 -5.66
CA PHE A 4 -6.43 9.54 -5.30
C PHE A 4 -6.63 9.52 -3.80
N VAL A 5 -6.46 10.68 -3.16
CA VAL A 5 -6.52 10.80 -1.70
C VAL A 5 -7.60 11.78 -1.30
N THR A 6 -8.49 11.34 -0.42
CA THR A 6 -9.44 12.18 0.30
C THR A 6 -9.11 12.17 1.80
N ASP A 7 -9.91 12.87 2.60
CA ASP A 7 -9.77 12.86 4.07
C ASP A 7 -10.05 11.47 4.69
N TRP A 8 -10.76 10.59 3.96
CA TRP A 8 -11.28 9.33 4.47
C TRP A 8 -10.87 8.10 3.66
N SER A 9 -10.40 8.27 2.44
CA SER A 9 -10.03 7.17 1.56
C SER A 9 -8.80 7.46 0.70
N MET A 10 -8.09 6.39 0.34
CA MET A 10 -7.10 6.37 -0.72
C MET A 10 -7.47 5.26 -1.70
N THR A 11 -7.50 5.57 -2.99
CA THR A 11 -7.82 4.63 -4.06
C THR A 11 -6.83 4.76 -5.21
N SER A 12 -6.78 3.77 -6.08
CA SER A 12 -5.90 3.70 -7.24
C SER A 12 -6.70 3.44 -8.52
N ASP A 13 -6.17 3.87 -9.66
CA ASP A 13 -6.65 3.48 -10.99
C ASP A 13 -6.05 2.15 -11.50
N ILE A 14 -5.09 1.57 -10.78
CA ILE A 14 -4.30 0.39 -11.16
C ILE A 14 -4.63 -0.83 -10.30
N THR A 15 -4.90 -0.62 -9.00
CA THR A 15 -5.24 -1.71 -8.07
C THR A 15 -6.65 -1.52 -7.50
N GLU A 16 -7.35 -2.63 -7.30
CA GLU A 16 -8.62 -2.66 -6.56
C GLU A 16 -8.44 -2.42 -5.05
N HIS A 17 -7.20 -2.47 -4.57
CA HIS A 17 -6.89 -2.19 -3.18
C HIS A 17 -7.05 -0.72 -2.83
N GLY A 18 -7.37 -0.46 -1.57
CA GLY A 18 -7.59 0.89 -1.05
C GLY A 18 -7.15 1.03 0.40
N ALA A 19 -7.10 2.27 0.86
CA ALA A 19 -6.99 2.60 2.27
C ALA A 19 -8.25 3.35 2.73
N HIS A 20 -8.71 3.08 3.95
CA HIS A 20 -9.77 3.85 4.59
C HIS A 20 -9.32 4.33 5.97
N ARG A 21 -9.81 5.51 6.35
CA ARG A 21 -9.56 6.08 7.66
C ARG A 21 -10.63 5.59 8.64
N VAL A 22 -10.21 5.01 9.76
CA VAL A 22 -11.10 4.38 10.76
C VAL A 22 -11.49 5.33 11.90
N ALA A 23 -10.76 6.43 12.08
CA ALA A 23 -11.02 7.43 13.11
C ALA A 23 -10.44 8.79 12.70
N ASP A 24 -11.11 9.89 13.02
CA ASP A 24 -10.57 11.23 12.80
C ASP A 24 -9.60 11.63 13.94
N LYS A 25 -8.63 12.49 13.63
CA LYS A 25 -7.62 13.10 14.52
C LYS A 25 -6.59 12.16 15.18
N TRP A 26 -6.58 10.88 14.83
CA TRP A 26 -5.58 9.94 15.36
C TRP A 26 -4.41 9.78 14.39
N LEU A 27 -3.18 9.77 14.92
CA LEU A 27 -1.96 9.65 14.12
C LEU A 27 -1.93 8.34 13.31
N LYS A 28 -2.37 7.23 13.92
CA LYS A 28 -2.55 5.93 13.26
C LYS A 28 -4.03 5.65 13.08
N SER A 29 -4.59 6.17 12.00
CA SER A 29 -6.02 6.06 11.69
C SER A 29 -6.31 5.43 10.34
N TRP A 30 -5.32 4.98 9.59
CA TRP A 30 -5.52 4.41 8.26
C TRP A 30 -5.38 2.90 8.28
N ARG A 31 -6.21 2.22 7.48
CA ARG A 31 -6.18 0.78 7.29
C ARG A 31 -6.21 0.46 5.80
N LEU A 32 -5.31 -0.41 5.36
CA LEU A 32 -5.27 -0.92 3.98
C LEU A 32 -6.19 -2.14 3.86
N SER A 33 -6.80 -2.31 2.70
CA SER A 33 -7.65 -3.48 2.40
C SER A 33 -6.85 -4.80 2.43
N TRP A 34 -5.59 -4.78 2.00
CA TRP A 34 -4.70 -5.95 1.94
C TRP A 34 -3.84 -6.12 3.21
N LEU A 35 -3.87 -5.15 4.13
CA LEU A 35 -3.20 -5.23 5.43
C LEU A 35 -4.15 -4.76 6.56
N PRO A 36 -5.28 -5.46 6.76
CA PRO A 36 -6.36 -4.98 7.63
C PRO A 36 -5.99 -4.96 9.12
N ASP A 37 -5.04 -5.81 9.53
CA ASP A 37 -4.65 -5.98 10.94
C ASP A 37 -3.70 -4.89 11.46
N ARG A 38 -3.29 -3.94 10.61
CA ARG A 38 -2.40 -2.84 11.01
C ARG A 38 -3.08 -1.48 10.84
N LEU A 39 -3.00 -0.67 11.89
CA LEU A 39 -3.28 0.76 11.81
C LEU A 39 -2.02 1.54 11.46
N LEU A 40 -2.15 2.36 10.43
CA LEU A 40 -1.05 3.07 9.78
C LEU A 40 -1.22 4.58 9.93
N THR A 41 -0.11 5.30 9.88
CA THR A 41 -0.16 6.74 9.61
C THR A 41 -0.60 7.01 8.19
N ARG A 42 -0.93 8.26 7.86
CA ARG A 42 -1.29 8.65 6.50
C ARG A 42 -0.15 8.37 5.52
N GLU A 43 1.09 8.63 5.93
CA GLU A 43 2.30 8.39 5.12
C GLU A 43 2.52 6.89 4.89
N GLN A 44 2.32 6.09 5.93
CA GLN A 44 2.41 4.63 5.81
C GLN A 44 1.28 4.07 4.93
N ALA A 45 0.07 4.60 5.02
CA ALA A 45 -1.02 4.19 4.13
C ALA A 45 -0.75 4.55 2.66
N LEU A 46 -0.18 5.73 2.40
CA LEU A 46 0.27 6.12 1.06
C LEU A 46 1.37 5.19 0.53
N ALA A 47 2.34 4.85 1.37
CA ALA A 47 3.34 3.85 1.04
C ALA A 47 2.67 2.50 0.70
N GLY A 48 1.73 2.03 1.52
CA GLY A 48 1.03 0.78 1.23
C GLY A 48 0.19 0.79 -0.05
N MET A 49 -0.41 1.92 -0.41
CA MET A 49 -1.09 2.07 -1.70
C MET A 49 -0.12 1.98 -2.86
N ASP A 50 1.02 2.67 -2.76
CA ASP A 50 2.05 2.64 -3.78
C ASP A 50 2.64 1.23 -3.97
N LEU A 51 2.85 0.52 -2.87
CA LEU A 51 3.30 -0.87 -2.88
C LEU A 51 2.26 -1.80 -3.53
N ALA A 52 0.97 -1.60 -3.24
CA ALA A 52 -0.11 -2.38 -3.84
C ALA A 52 -0.18 -2.19 -5.36
N GLU A 53 -0.02 -0.96 -5.85
CA GLU A 53 0.06 -0.68 -7.27
C GLU A 53 1.28 -1.36 -7.92
N ILE A 54 2.45 -1.27 -7.30
CA ILE A 54 3.67 -1.91 -7.79
C ILE A 54 3.47 -3.43 -7.92
N VAL A 55 2.99 -4.09 -6.86
CA VAL A 55 2.78 -5.54 -6.84
C VAL A 55 1.72 -5.97 -7.86
N SER A 56 0.66 -5.17 -8.04
CA SER A 56 -0.43 -5.45 -9.01
C SER A 56 0.08 -5.55 -10.45
N THR A 57 1.15 -4.84 -10.81
CA THR A 57 1.71 -4.90 -12.17
C THR A 57 2.47 -6.20 -12.47
N ARG A 58 2.88 -6.98 -11.46
CA ARG A 58 3.72 -8.21 -11.53
C ARG A 58 5.08 -8.09 -12.22
N SER A 59 5.31 -7.05 -13.01
CA SER A 59 6.54 -6.81 -13.76
C SER A 59 7.64 -6.20 -12.90
N PHE A 60 7.33 -5.74 -11.68
CA PHE A 60 8.28 -5.09 -10.78
C PHE A 60 9.52 -5.92 -10.46
N ARG A 61 9.43 -7.25 -10.57
CA ARG A 61 10.56 -8.17 -10.35
C ARG A 61 11.61 -8.11 -11.47
N TYR A 62 11.24 -7.60 -12.64
CA TYR A 62 12.10 -7.50 -13.82
C TYR A 62 12.63 -6.08 -14.05
N ASP A 63 12.05 -5.08 -13.38
CA ASP A 63 12.53 -3.70 -13.42
C ASP A 63 13.19 -3.32 -12.08
N ASN A 64 14.51 -3.07 -12.12
CA ASN A 64 15.29 -2.79 -10.93
C ASN A 64 14.83 -1.51 -10.21
N GLY A 65 14.37 -0.49 -10.95
CA GLY A 65 13.86 0.75 -10.37
C GLY A 65 12.58 0.50 -9.57
N THR A 66 11.62 -0.20 -10.16
CA THR A 66 10.36 -0.56 -9.53
C THR A 66 10.58 -1.55 -8.37
N PHE A 67 11.54 -2.47 -8.48
CA PHE A 67 11.92 -3.36 -7.39
C PHE A 67 12.46 -2.60 -6.17
N LEU A 68 13.42 -1.69 -6.37
CA LEU A 68 13.98 -0.88 -5.28
C LEU A 68 12.92 0.00 -4.61
N ARG A 69 11.99 0.53 -5.41
CA ARG A 69 10.83 1.27 -4.90
C ARG A 69 9.94 0.39 -4.04
N ALA A 70 9.63 -0.83 -4.48
CA ALA A 70 8.86 -1.79 -3.68
C ALA A 70 9.55 -2.11 -2.34
N VAL A 71 10.86 -2.34 -2.35
CA VAL A 71 11.65 -2.61 -1.14
C VAL A 71 11.63 -1.42 -0.18
N HIS A 72 11.84 -0.20 -0.69
CA HIS A 72 11.80 1.00 0.13
C HIS A 72 10.44 1.19 0.79
N THR A 73 9.37 1.05 0.00
CA THR A 73 8.00 1.26 0.45
C THR A 73 7.54 0.17 1.42
N ALA A 74 7.95 -1.09 1.22
CA ALA A 74 7.74 -2.18 2.18
C ALA A 74 8.50 -1.92 3.50
N GLY A 75 9.69 -1.34 3.44
CA GLY A 75 10.45 -0.91 4.60
C GLY A 75 9.72 0.13 5.45
N GLN A 76 9.01 1.08 4.83
CA GLN A 76 8.19 2.09 5.53
C GLN A 76 7.01 1.47 6.30
N LEU A 77 6.53 0.31 5.85
CA LEU A 77 5.47 -0.48 6.49
C LEU A 77 6.00 -1.47 7.52
N GLY A 78 7.33 -1.67 7.58
CA GLY A 78 7.96 -2.69 8.41
C GLY A 78 7.47 -4.10 8.04
N ILE A 79 7.33 -4.39 6.74
CA ILE A 79 7.01 -5.72 6.24
C ILE A 79 8.10 -6.19 5.26
N PRO A 80 8.48 -7.46 5.30
CA PRO A 80 9.30 -8.07 4.27
C PRO A 80 8.50 -8.18 2.96
N LEU A 81 9.15 -8.01 1.81
CA LEU A 81 8.50 -8.05 0.50
C LEU A 81 7.90 -9.45 0.21
N GLU A 82 8.52 -10.48 0.77
CA GLU A 82 8.11 -11.88 0.70
C GLU A 82 6.72 -12.12 1.32
N GLN A 83 6.29 -11.26 2.25
CA GLN A 83 4.95 -11.33 2.84
C GLN A 83 3.86 -10.86 1.86
N LEU A 84 4.23 -10.15 0.78
CA LEU A 84 3.28 -9.66 -0.22
C LEU A 84 2.88 -10.72 -1.26
N ASP A 85 3.67 -11.79 -1.40
CA ASP A 85 3.33 -12.94 -2.25
C ASP A 85 2.11 -13.73 -1.71
N LEU A 86 1.63 -13.36 -0.52
CA LEU A 86 0.43 -13.91 0.13
C LEU A 86 -0.81 -13.04 -0.09
N ILE A 87 -0.73 -11.93 -0.82
CA ILE A 87 -1.94 -11.16 -1.20
C ILE A 87 -2.67 -12.01 -2.26
N PRO A 88 -3.83 -12.61 -1.93
CA PRO A 88 -4.52 -13.46 -2.87
C PRO A 88 -5.01 -12.62 -4.06
N GLU A 89 -4.87 -13.14 -5.29
CA GLU A 89 -5.72 -12.70 -6.41
C GLU A 89 -7.17 -12.86 -5.94
N GLN A 90 -7.96 -11.79 -5.97
CA GLN A 90 -9.41 -11.90 -5.93
C GLN A 90 -9.94 -11.76 -7.36
#